data_AF-A0A3D2RNE5-F1
#
_entry.id   AF-A0A3D2RNE5-F1
#
_cell.length_a   1.000
_cell.length_b   1.000
_cell.length_c   1.000
_cell.angle_alpha   90.00
_cell.angle_beta   90.00
_cell.angle_gamma   90.00
#
_symmetry.space_group_name_H-M   'P 1'
#
loop_
_entity.id
_entity.type
_entity.pdbx_description
1 polymer ?
#
loop_
_entity_poly.entity_id
_entity_poly.type
_entity_poly.pdbx_seq_one_letter_code
_entity_poly.pdbx_strand_id
1 'polypeptide(L)'
;QAPAVRGPLDEVLQLVAQYGLTLATGHVGRDEVFSVVEQAKDRGIERIIITHPTIHPPGLAVADLELLAEMGAFIELCYIGLAHGDNAAAMTDLINRIGASRIVLSTDLGQRHTVPPAEGLALFAEELVDSGVSPNDVSMALNDNPRWLLSLS
;
A
#
# COMPACT_ATOMS: atom_id res chain seq x y z
N GLN A 1 -16.03 12.71 17.27
CA GLN A 1 -14.69 13.22 16.89
C GLN A 1 -13.69 12.18 17.36
N ALA A 2 -12.87 11.63 16.46
CA ALA A 2 -11.82 10.71 16.84
C ALA A 2 -10.83 11.41 17.80
N PRO A 3 -10.33 10.74 18.84
CA PRO A 3 -9.43 11.36 19.81
C PRO A 3 -8.16 11.85 19.12
N ALA A 4 -7.64 12.98 19.59
CA ALA A 4 -6.48 13.65 19.03
C ALA A 4 -5.21 12.80 19.18
N VAL A 5 -4.92 11.95 18.19
CA VAL A 5 -3.57 11.43 17.92
C VAL A 5 -2.76 12.61 17.35
N ARG A 6 -2.48 13.62 18.16
CA ARG A 6 -1.90 14.90 17.70
C ARG A 6 -0.52 15.21 18.27
N GLY A 7 -0.04 14.46 19.28
CA GLY A 7 1.31 14.65 19.83
C GLY A 7 2.34 13.78 19.10
N PRO A 8 2.44 12.49 19.43
CA PRO A 8 3.44 11.61 18.81
C PRO A 8 3.36 11.52 17.28
N LEU A 9 2.15 11.59 16.71
CA LEU A 9 1.98 11.60 15.25
C LEU A 9 2.56 12.86 14.61
N ASP A 10 2.38 14.04 15.22
CA ASP A 10 2.92 15.28 14.67
C ASP A 10 4.45 15.25 14.63
N GLU A 11 5.08 14.78 15.71
CA GLU A 11 6.54 14.58 15.77
C GLU A 11 7.02 13.59 14.70
N VAL A 12 6.33 12.45 14.53
CA VAL A 12 6.66 11.48 13.48
C VAL A 12 6.53 12.10 12.08
N LEU A 13 5.43 12.80 11.79
CA LEU A 13 5.23 13.43 10.49
C LEU A 13 6.26 14.55 10.24
N GLN A 14 6.63 15.32 11.28
CA GLN A 14 7.68 16.32 11.18
C GLN A 14 9.02 15.69 10.82
N LEU A 15 9.39 14.57 11.47
CA LEU A 15 10.61 13.83 11.16
C LEU A 15 10.57 13.26 9.74
N VAL A 16 9.45 12.67 9.33
CA VAL A 16 9.27 12.15 7.97
C VAL A 16 9.48 13.25 6.93
N ALA A 17 8.87 14.42 7.13
CA ALA A 17 9.03 15.56 6.24
C ALA A 17 10.48 16.09 6.25
N GLN A 18 11.08 16.26 7.44
CA GLN A 18 12.43 16.80 7.61
C GLN A 18 13.50 15.93 6.91
N TYR A 19 13.36 14.60 7.01
CA TYR A 19 14.35 13.66 6.48
C TYR A 19 13.97 13.10 5.11
N GLY A 20 12.84 13.51 4.54
CA GLY A 20 12.34 12.96 3.28
C GLY A 20 12.16 11.44 3.38
N LEU A 21 11.49 10.96 4.42
CA LEU A 21 11.20 9.54 4.57
C LEU A 21 9.91 9.15 3.84
N THR A 22 9.68 7.86 3.73
CA THR A 22 8.41 7.30 3.30
C THR A 22 7.56 6.97 4.51
N LEU A 23 6.31 7.44 4.49
CA LEU A 23 5.33 7.17 5.52
C LEU A 23 4.55 5.92 5.15
N ALA A 24 4.56 4.91 6.01
CA ALA A 24 3.62 3.79 5.94
C ALA A 24 2.61 3.92 7.09
N THR A 25 1.31 3.76 6.80
CA THR A 25 0.25 3.98 7.81
C THR A 25 0.21 2.91 8.89
N GLY A 26 0.75 1.72 8.62
CA GLY A 26 0.58 0.54 9.47
C GLY A 26 -0.90 0.15 9.59
N HIS A 27 -1.21 -0.57 10.68
CA HIS A 27 -2.51 -1.19 10.96
C HIS A 27 -3.51 -0.26 11.69
N VAL A 28 -3.52 1.04 11.38
CA VAL A 28 -4.46 1.99 12.01
C VAL A 28 -5.86 1.87 11.40
N GLY A 29 -6.88 2.36 12.10
CA GLY A 29 -8.27 2.30 11.65
C GLY A 29 -8.54 3.19 10.43
N ARG A 30 -9.67 2.97 9.73
CA ARG A 30 -10.05 3.72 8.53
C ARG A 30 -9.95 5.24 8.69
N ASP A 31 -10.62 5.80 9.69
CA ASP A 31 -10.65 7.24 9.89
C ASP A 31 -9.26 7.79 10.31
N GLU A 32 -8.44 6.95 10.95
CA GLU A 32 -7.06 7.28 11.29
C GLU A 32 -6.17 7.30 10.04
N VAL A 33 -6.36 6.36 9.10
CA VAL A 33 -5.67 6.38 7.79
C VAL A 33 -5.91 7.71 7.08
N PHE A 34 -7.18 8.12 6.91
CA PHE A 34 -7.50 9.40 6.26
C PHE A 34 -6.88 10.58 7.00
N SER A 35 -7.01 10.62 8.32
CA SER A 35 -6.42 11.68 9.16
C SER A 35 -4.89 11.76 9.04
N VAL A 36 -4.20 10.62 8.97
CA VAL A 36 -2.75 10.56 8.77
C VAL A 36 -2.37 11.08 7.38
N VAL A 37 -3.08 10.66 6.34
CA VAL A 37 -2.80 11.06 4.95
C VAL A 37 -3.03 12.55 4.74
N GLU A 38 -4.14 13.10 5.24
CA GLU A 38 -4.41 14.54 5.20
C GLU A 38 -3.29 15.34 5.87
N GLN A 39 -2.95 14.98 7.11
CA GLN A 39 -1.90 15.68 7.86
C GLN A 39 -0.50 15.54 7.25
N ALA A 40 -0.20 14.39 6.65
CA ALA A 40 1.07 14.16 5.97
C ALA A 40 1.19 15.06 4.73
N LYS A 41 0.12 15.17 3.94
CA LYS A 41 0.06 16.05 2.77
C LYS A 41 0.18 17.52 3.11
N ASP A 42 -0.48 17.97 4.18
CA ASP A 42 -0.36 19.36 4.66
C ASP A 42 1.09 19.74 5.03
N ARG A 43 1.93 18.73 5.32
CA ARG A 43 3.35 18.87 5.63
C ARG A 43 4.27 18.63 4.43
N GLY A 44 3.72 18.45 3.23
CA GLY A 44 4.47 18.21 2.01
C GLY A 44 5.07 16.80 1.89
N ILE A 45 4.57 15.83 2.65
CA ILE A 45 5.01 14.43 2.52
C ILE A 45 4.33 13.82 1.29
N GLU A 46 5.13 13.42 0.31
CA GLU A 46 4.63 12.88 -0.97
C GLU A 46 4.67 11.35 -1.02
N ARG A 47 5.61 10.71 -0.31
CA ARG A 47 5.79 9.26 -0.28
C ARG A 47 4.97 8.65 0.84
N ILE A 48 3.74 8.26 0.53
CA ILE A 48 2.80 7.68 1.49
C ILE A 48 2.34 6.32 0.99
N ILE A 49 2.44 5.30 1.83
CA ILE A 49 1.95 3.94 1.59
C ILE A 49 0.83 3.65 2.58
N ILE A 50 -0.32 3.22 2.06
CA ILE A 50 -1.38 2.65 2.88
C ILE A 50 -1.07 1.16 3.03
N THR A 51 -0.70 0.75 4.24
CA THR A 51 -0.19 -0.59 4.51
C THR A 51 -1.30 -1.63 4.38
N HIS A 52 -1.11 -2.60 3.48
CA HIS A 52 -2.02 -3.73 3.16
C HIS A 52 -3.51 -3.48 3.48
N PRO A 53 -4.17 -2.47 2.88
CA PRO A 53 -5.39 -1.89 3.43
C PRO A 53 -6.64 -2.74 3.20
N THR A 54 -6.58 -3.73 2.29
CA THR A 54 -7.69 -4.67 2.07
C THR A 54 -7.82 -5.68 3.22
N ILE A 55 -6.77 -5.86 4.01
CA ILE A 55 -6.71 -6.81 5.13
C ILE A 55 -7.09 -6.08 6.42
N HIS A 56 -7.95 -6.67 7.24
CA HIS A 56 -8.34 -6.06 8.51
C HIS A 56 -7.27 -6.27 9.59
N PRO A 57 -6.88 -5.22 10.33
CA PRO A 57 -7.24 -3.80 10.15
C PRO A 57 -6.33 -3.08 9.12
N PRO A 58 -6.85 -2.09 8.35
CA PRO A 58 -8.21 -1.53 8.45
C PRO A 58 -9.31 -2.31 7.71
N GLY A 59 -9.02 -3.01 6.62
CA GLY A 59 -10.06 -3.62 5.77
C GLY A 59 -10.91 -2.57 5.05
N LEU A 60 -10.25 -1.66 4.32
CA LEU A 60 -10.88 -0.54 3.62
C LEU A 60 -11.75 -0.99 2.45
N ALA A 61 -12.84 -0.25 2.25
CA ALA A 61 -13.67 -0.43 1.07
C ALA A 61 -12.92 0.08 -0.17
N VAL A 62 -13.25 -0.51 -1.33
CA VAL A 62 -12.68 -0.14 -2.62
C VAL A 62 -12.77 1.37 -2.92
N ALA A 63 -13.88 2.02 -2.56
CA ALA A 63 -14.04 3.46 -2.73
C ALA A 63 -13.08 4.29 -1.85
N ASP A 64 -12.73 3.80 -0.66
CA ASP A 64 -11.74 4.47 0.19
C ASP A 64 -10.34 4.38 -0.44
N LEU A 65 -10.01 3.24 -1.06
CA LEU A 65 -8.72 3.03 -1.73
C LEU A 65 -8.54 3.96 -2.93
N GLU A 66 -9.59 4.15 -3.73
CA GLU A 66 -9.59 5.13 -4.84
C GLU A 66 -9.35 6.54 -4.33
N LEU A 67 -10.07 6.97 -3.29
CA LEU A 67 -9.90 8.30 -2.71
C LEU A 67 -8.48 8.49 -2.17
N LEU A 68 -7.92 7.50 -1.47
CA LEU A 68 -6.55 7.57 -0.95
C LEU A 68 -5.51 7.63 -2.08
N ALA A 69 -5.73 6.89 -3.16
CA ALA A 69 -4.88 6.95 -4.35
C ALA A 69 -4.98 8.28 -5.10
N GLU A 70 -6.18 8.87 -5.20
CA GLU A 70 -6.41 10.22 -5.72
C GLU A 70 -5.73 11.29 -4.86
N MET A 71 -5.66 11.06 -3.54
CA MET A 71 -4.86 11.88 -2.63
C MET A 71 -3.35 11.71 -2.84
N GLY A 72 -2.90 10.75 -3.66
CA GLY A 72 -1.50 10.54 -4.02
C GLY A 72 -0.81 9.44 -3.21
N ALA A 73 -1.53 8.74 -2.32
CA ALA A 73 -0.97 7.61 -1.60
C ALA A 73 -0.83 6.38 -2.51
N PHE A 74 0.10 5.49 -2.16
CA PHE A 74 0.27 4.19 -2.77
C PHE A 74 -0.50 3.15 -1.97
N ILE A 75 -1.21 2.27 -2.66
CA ILE A 75 -1.95 1.16 -2.06
C ILE A 75 -1.07 -0.09 -2.10
N GLU A 76 -0.73 -0.62 -0.94
CA GLU A 76 0.04 -1.86 -0.84
C GLU A 76 -0.89 -3.07 -0.95
N LEU A 77 -0.70 -3.92 -1.96
CA LEU A 77 -1.38 -5.21 -2.06
C LEU A 77 -0.38 -6.31 -1.70
N CYS A 78 -0.80 -7.22 -0.82
CA CYS A 78 0.05 -8.29 -0.30
C CYS A 78 -0.42 -9.66 -0.79
N TYR A 79 0.54 -10.51 -1.18
CA TYR A 79 0.28 -11.90 -1.54
C TYR A 79 -0.45 -12.70 -0.44
N ILE A 80 -0.24 -12.40 0.85
CA ILE A 80 -0.94 -13.09 1.94
C ILE A 80 -2.47 -12.99 1.82
N GLY A 81 -3.00 -11.95 1.16
CA GLY A 81 -4.43 -11.86 0.85
C GLY A 81 -4.89 -13.05 -0.01
N LEU A 82 -4.17 -13.34 -1.10
CA LEU A 82 -4.44 -14.48 -1.98
C LEU A 82 -4.27 -15.82 -1.23
N ALA A 83 -3.22 -15.93 -0.42
CA ALA A 83 -2.98 -17.11 0.40
C ALA A 83 -4.09 -17.38 1.43
N HIS A 84 -4.87 -16.36 1.81
CA HIS A 84 -5.97 -16.44 2.76
C HIS A 84 -7.37 -16.34 2.12
N GLY A 85 -7.46 -16.47 0.79
CA GLY A 85 -8.73 -16.67 0.08
C GLY A 85 -9.29 -15.44 -0.64
N ASP A 86 -8.54 -14.33 -0.73
CA ASP A 86 -8.78 -13.38 -1.82
C ASP A 86 -8.51 -14.05 -3.17
N ASN A 87 -9.01 -13.46 -4.25
CA ASN A 87 -8.74 -13.94 -5.60
C ASN A 87 -8.00 -12.89 -6.43
N ALA A 88 -7.17 -13.37 -7.37
CA ALA A 88 -6.37 -12.52 -8.24
C ALA A 88 -7.24 -11.61 -9.12
N ALA A 89 -8.47 -12.02 -9.44
CA ALA A 89 -9.42 -11.21 -10.21
C ALA A 89 -9.82 -9.92 -9.48
N ALA A 90 -10.11 -9.99 -8.18
CA ALA A 90 -10.45 -8.81 -7.38
C ALA A 90 -9.26 -7.84 -7.24
N MET A 91 -8.04 -8.37 -7.10
CA MET A 91 -6.82 -7.56 -7.10
C MET A 91 -6.56 -6.93 -8.47
N THR A 92 -6.79 -7.68 -9.55
CA THR A 92 -6.69 -7.18 -10.93
C THR A 92 -7.68 -6.04 -11.17
N ASP A 93 -8.94 -6.20 -10.76
CA ASP A 93 -9.96 -5.15 -10.85
C ASP A 93 -9.55 -3.90 -10.05
N LEU A 94 -8.99 -4.08 -8.86
CA LEU A 94 -8.51 -2.97 -8.04
C LEU A 94 -7.34 -2.23 -8.70
N ILE A 95 -6.35 -2.96 -9.22
CA ILE A 95 -5.21 -2.39 -9.96
C ILE A 95 -5.71 -1.61 -11.18
N ASN A 96 -6.70 -2.13 -11.91
CA ASN A 96 -7.27 -1.46 -13.07
C ASN A 96 -8.03 -0.17 -12.72
N ARG A 97 -8.74 -0.16 -11.59
CA ARG A 97 -9.51 1.01 -11.14
C ARG A 97 -8.63 2.14 -10.61
N ILE A 98 -7.58 1.78 -9.86
CA ILE A 98 -6.65 2.75 -9.25
C ILE A 98 -5.54 3.17 -10.22
N GLY A 99 -5.11 2.24 -11.07
CA GLY A 99 -3.94 2.37 -11.93
C GLY A 99 -2.66 1.91 -11.23
N ALA A 100 -1.87 1.09 -11.92
CA ALA A 100 -0.65 0.49 -11.40
C ALA A 100 0.38 1.51 -10.87
N SER A 101 0.36 2.75 -11.35
CA SER A 101 1.22 3.86 -10.87
C SER A 101 1.01 4.25 -9.40
N ARG A 102 -0.07 3.77 -8.76
CA ARG A 102 -0.37 3.98 -7.34
C ARG A 102 -0.46 2.67 -6.57
N ILE A 103 0.09 1.58 -7.10
CA ILE A 103 0.11 0.27 -6.44
C ILE A 103 1.53 -0.09 -6.04
N VAL A 104 1.67 -0.70 -4.86
CA VAL A 104 2.90 -1.41 -4.45
C VAL A 104 2.52 -2.86 -4.23
N LEU A 105 3.27 -3.79 -4.82
CA LEU A 105 3.10 -5.20 -4.55
C LEU A 105 4.14 -5.65 -3.52
N SER A 106 3.66 -6.27 -2.44
CA SER A 106 4.49 -6.92 -1.43
C SER A 106 3.86 -8.27 -1.06
N THR A 107 4.30 -8.89 0.04
CA THR A 107 3.84 -10.25 0.37
C THR A 107 3.20 -10.38 1.73
N ASP A 108 3.67 -9.60 2.72
CA ASP A 108 3.36 -9.80 4.15
C ASP A 108 3.60 -11.25 4.62
N LEU A 109 4.55 -11.95 3.97
CA LEU A 109 5.02 -13.27 4.35
C LEU A 109 6.24 -13.19 5.27
N GLY A 110 6.76 -14.36 5.67
CA GLY A 110 7.92 -14.51 6.57
C GLY A 110 7.55 -15.19 7.88
N GLN A 111 6.27 -15.52 8.06
CA GLN A 111 5.81 -16.38 9.13
C GLN A 111 6.28 -17.82 8.87
N ARG A 112 6.47 -18.60 9.93
CA ARG A 112 7.02 -19.97 9.86
C ARG A 112 6.27 -20.92 8.91
N HIS A 113 4.98 -20.66 8.68
CA HIS A 113 4.08 -21.54 7.95
C HIS A 113 3.80 -21.09 6.51
N THR A 114 4.38 -19.97 6.08
CA THR A 114 4.22 -19.47 4.72
C THR A 114 5.38 -19.90 3.83
N VAL A 115 5.17 -19.86 2.51
CA VAL A 115 6.28 -19.95 1.55
C VAL A 115 7.30 -18.81 1.81
N PRO A 116 8.56 -18.97 1.38
CA PRO A 116 9.55 -17.90 1.45
C PRO A 116 9.05 -16.62 0.75
N PRO A 117 9.31 -15.41 1.28
CA PRO A 117 8.83 -14.16 0.68
C PRO A 117 9.23 -13.96 -0.78
N ALA A 118 10.44 -14.39 -1.17
CA ALA A 118 10.90 -14.31 -2.56
C ALA A 118 10.10 -15.21 -3.51
N GLU A 119 9.71 -16.40 -3.04
CA GLU A 119 8.85 -17.31 -3.79
C GLU A 119 7.43 -16.75 -3.89
N GLY A 120 6.90 -16.21 -2.80
CA GLY A 120 5.58 -15.55 -2.79
C GLY A 120 5.50 -14.36 -3.74
N LEU A 121 6.55 -13.54 -3.88
CA LEU A 121 6.58 -12.45 -4.87
C LEU A 121 6.50 -12.97 -6.31
N ALA A 122 7.19 -14.07 -6.62
CA ALA A 122 7.16 -14.66 -7.96
C ALA A 122 5.77 -15.22 -8.29
N LEU A 123 5.19 -15.98 -7.37
CA LEU A 123 3.82 -16.50 -7.50
C LEU A 123 2.80 -15.37 -7.65
N PHE A 124 2.93 -14.31 -6.86
CA PHE A 124 2.02 -13.17 -6.94
C PHE A 124 2.07 -12.48 -8.31
N ALA A 125 3.27 -12.30 -8.86
CA ALA A 125 3.44 -11.72 -10.19
C ALA A 125 2.81 -12.59 -11.28
N GLU A 126 3.03 -13.92 -11.23
CA GLU A 126 2.44 -14.87 -12.17
C GLU A 126 0.91 -14.85 -12.10
N GLU A 127 0.33 -14.94 -10.90
CA GLU A 127 -1.13 -14.95 -10.72
C GLU A 127 -1.80 -13.67 -11.22
N LEU A 128 -1.18 -12.50 -11.02
CA LEU A 128 -1.72 -11.23 -11.51
C LEU A 128 -1.64 -11.14 -13.05
N VAL A 129 -0.55 -11.61 -13.66
CA VAL A 129 -0.43 -11.66 -15.12
C VAL A 129 -1.46 -12.60 -15.72
N ASP A 130 -1.61 -13.80 -15.16
CA ASP A 130 -2.59 -14.79 -15.60
C ASP A 130 -4.04 -14.28 -15.42
N SER A 131 -4.27 -13.45 -14.39
CA SER A 131 -5.56 -12.79 -14.14
C SER A 131 -5.80 -11.54 -15.01
N GLY A 132 -4.82 -11.10 -15.80
CA GLY A 132 -4.98 -10.06 -16.81
C GLY A 132 -4.31 -8.71 -16.53
N VAL A 133 -3.52 -8.57 -15.47
CA VAL A 133 -2.66 -7.39 -15.28
C VAL A 133 -1.50 -7.45 -16.29
N SER A 134 -1.16 -6.32 -16.93
CA SER A 134 -0.06 -6.34 -17.88
C SER A 134 1.28 -6.59 -17.17
N PRO A 135 2.25 -7.31 -17.78
CA PRO A 135 3.58 -7.50 -17.18
C PRO A 135 4.30 -6.17 -16.87
N ASN A 136 4.02 -5.12 -17.65
CA ASN A 136 4.56 -3.78 -17.39
C ASN A 136 3.98 -3.16 -16.13
N ASP A 137 2.67 -3.29 -15.90
CA ASP A 137 2.01 -2.80 -14.70
C ASP A 137 2.46 -3.56 -13.45
N VAL A 138 2.60 -4.88 -13.55
CA VAL A 138 3.20 -5.71 -12.49
C VAL A 138 4.64 -5.27 -12.20
N SER A 139 5.46 -5.05 -13.24
CA SER A 139 6.83 -4.56 -13.09
C SER A 139 6.87 -3.18 -12.43
N MET A 140 5.98 -2.26 -12.80
CA MET A 140 5.88 -0.93 -12.21
C MET A 140 5.58 -1.01 -10.71
N ALA A 141 4.60 -1.83 -10.34
CA ALA A 141 4.18 -1.97 -8.94
C ALA A 141 5.18 -2.74 -8.06
N LEU A 142 6.00 -3.63 -8.65
CA LEU A 142 7.06 -4.36 -7.94
C LEU A 142 8.40 -3.62 -7.89
N ASN A 143 8.71 -2.80 -8.89
CA ASN A 143 10.04 -2.22 -9.06
C ASN A 143 10.01 -0.70 -9.07
N ASP A 144 9.32 -0.08 -10.02
CA ASP A 144 9.43 1.37 -10.25
C ASP A 144 8.84 2.18 -9.07
N ASN A 145 7.66 1.79 -8.61
CA ASN A 145 6.98 2.46 -7.50
C ASN A 145 7.76 2.30 -6.18
N PRO A 146 8.19 1.09 -5.77
CA PRO A 146 9.08 0.94 -4.61
C PRO A 146 10.41 1.70 -4.74
N ARG A 147 11.02 1.76 -5.94
CA ARG A 147 12.26 2.52 -6.15
C ARG A 147 12.07 4.01 -5.91
N TRP A 148 10.96 4.58 -6.40
CA TRP A 148 10.60 5.97 -6.12
C TRP A 148 10.31 6.18 -4.63
N LEU A 149 9.56 5.27 -4.01
CA LEU A 149 9.28 5.28 -2.56
C LEU A 149 10.56 5.13 -1.70
N LEU A 150 11.63 4.54 -2.22
CA LEU A 150 12.91 4.43 -1.51
C LEU A 150 13.90 5.55 -1.88
N SER A 151 13.50 6.52 -2.69
CA SER A 151 14.38 7.58 -3.23
C SER A 151 15.61 7.03 -3.97
N LEU A 152 15.44 5.93 -4.71
CA LEU A 152 16.51 5.26 -5.49
C LEU A 152 16.46 5.58 -6.99
N SER A 153 15.60 6.52 -7.39
CA SER A 153 15.34 6.96 -8.76
C SER A 153 15.57 8.46 -8.91
#